data_AF-A0A9W6QQP6-F1
#
_entry.id   AF-A0A9W6QQP6-F1
#
_cell.length_a   1.000
_cell.length_b   1.000
_cell.length_c   1.000
_cell.angle_alpha   90.00
_cell.angle_beta   90.00
_cell.angle_gamma   90.00
#
_symmetry.space_group_name_H-M   'P 1'
#
loop_
_entity.id
_entity.type
_entity.pdbx_description
1 polymer ?
#
loop_
_entity_poly.entity_id
_entity_poly.type
_entity_poly.pdbx_seq_one_letter_code
_entity_poly.pdbx_strand_id
1 'polypeptide(L)'
;MFYYPKINASVGAVQQALLYWDRLVTVAPVGDVVGLLDRRMREVHEAGLYARLAVDRWPSAERHVEMMGLLGELLGRIPVDDLHGGASERFYDSKISQALVGELVARGFAEFDESRLRVSLAVQLCLISVVARDTVAGRAEFGVLHPHTDSRAAFRFAHEVPARGGAWRSGPCWEVNVGALLPVPAHDVGLDRVSGAVRRRAAARGGGRSGRAGSSGAPR
;
A
#
# COMPACT_ATOMS: atom_id res chain seq x y z
N MET A 1 1.22 2.18 6.82
CA MET A 1 2.06 1.41 5.88
C MET A 1 1.82 1.99 4.50
N PHE A 2 2.85 2.09 3.68
CA PHE A 2 2.67 2.54 2.30
C PHE A 2 2.39 1.34 1.41
N TYR A 3 1.16 1.21 0.88
CA TYR A 3 0.80 0.11 0.00
C TYR A 3 1.19 0.46 -1.44
N TYR A 4 1.97 -0.42 -2.08
CA TYR A 4 2.45 -0.21 -3.44
C TYR A 4 2.14 -1.41 -4.35
N PRO A 5 1.70 -1.17 -5.61
CA PRO A 5 1.27 -2.23 -6.54
C PRO A 5 2.30 -3.29 -6.80
N LYS A 6 3.54 -2.83 -6.95
CA LYS A 6 4.60 -3.60 -7.55
C LYS A 6 5.49 -4.12 -6.46
N ILE A 7 5.98 -5.33 -6.67
CA ILE A 7 7.03 -5.93 -5.83
C ILE A 7 8.25 -4.99 -5.79
N ASN A 8 8.57 -4.36 -6.93
CA ASN A 8 9.64 -3.39 -7.08
C ASN A 8 9.09 -1.96 -7.11
N ALA A 9 9.15 -1.29 -5.96
CA ALA A 9 8.68 0.08 -5.82
C ALA A 9 9.58 1.09 -6.55
N SER A 10 8.99 2.16 -7.10
CA SER A 10 9.77 3.26 -7.70
C SER A 10 10.65 3.96 -6.65
N VAL A 11 11.65 4.73 -7.09
CA VAL A 11 12.55 5.44 -6.15
C VAL A 11 11.75 6.36 -5.24
N GLY A 12 10.84 7.15 -5.81
CA GLY A 12 9.97 8.05 -5.05
C GLY A 12 9.08 7.31 -4.05
N ALA A 13 8.51 6.17 -4.45
CA ALA A 13 7.70 5.34 -3.55
C ALA A 13 8.51 4.79 -2.36
N VAL A 14 9.74 4.31 -2.61
CA VAL A 14 10.65 3.87 -1.54
C VAL A 14 11.01 5.04 -0.62
N GLN A 15 11.42 6.19 -1.17
CA GLN A 15 11.77 7.36 -0.38
C GLN A 15 10.60 7.84 0.49
N GLN A 16 9.39 7.93 -0.08
CA GLN A 16 8.19 8.28 0.67
C GLN A 16 7.89 7.27 1.77
N ALA A 17 7.95 5.97 1.45
CA ALA A 17 7.74 4.90 2.42
C ALA A 17 8.70 5.01 3.60
N LEU A 18 9.99 5.24 3.32
CA LEU A 18 11.01 5.36 4.36
C LEU A 18 10.81 6.60 5.24
N LEU A 19 10.49 7.75 4.64
CA LEU A 19 10.33 9.00 5.39
C LEU A 19 9.06 9.01 6.24
N TYR A 20 7.94 8.71 5.61
CA TYR A 20 6.63 8.95 6.21
C TYR A 20 6.00 7.70 6.80
N TRP A 21 6.55 6.52 6.58
CA TRP A 21 5.92 5.28 7.03
C TRP A 21 6.90 4.39 7.78
N ASP A 22 6.35 3.46 8.56
CA ASP A 22 7.16 2.49 9.28
C ASP A 22 7.59 1.33 8.38
N ARG A 23 6.75 0.97 7.39
CA ARG A 23 7.03 -0.06 6.40
C ARG A 23 6.39 0.24 5.04
N LEU A 24 7.09 -0.17 3.99
CA LEU A 24 6.59 -0.33 2.63
C LEU A 24 5.92 -1.71 2.52
N VAL A 25 4.64 -1.74 2.17
CA VAL A 25 3.91 -2.99 1.90
C VAL A 25 3.69 -3.12 0.40
N THR A 26 4.03 -4.27 -0.17
CA THR A 26 3.65 -4.55 -1.56
C THR A 26 2.75 -5.76 -1.68
N VAL A 27 1.88 -5.72 -2.68
CA VAL A 27 1.05 -6.85 -3.08
C VAL A 27 1.89 -7.76 -3.97
N ALA A 28 2.20 -8.97 -3.51
CA ALA A 28 3.13 -9.88 -4.16
C ALA A 28 2.54 -11.30 -4.24
N PRO A 29 2.98 -12.13 -5.21
CA PRO A 29 2.54 -13.51 -5.28
C PRO A 29 3.02 -14.30 -4.04
N VAL A 30 2.37 -15.42 -3.78
CA VAL A 30 2.84 -16.45 -2.85
C VAL A 30 4.18 -17.04 -3.31
N GLY A 31 4.96 -17.61 -2.39
CA GLY A 31 6.28 -18.20 -2.68
C GLY A 31 7.48 -17.34 -2.26
N ASP A 32 8.65 -17.57 -2.86
CA ASP A 32 9.85 -16.78 -2.60
C ASP A 32 9.75 -15.40 -3.26
N VAL A 33 9.71 -14.34 -2.43
CA VAL A 33 9.68 -12.97 -2.91
C VAL A 33 11.07 -12.39 -3.09
N VAL A 34 12.08 -12.91 -2.39
CA VAL A 34 13.44 -12.32 -2.36
C VAL A 34 14.08 -12.41 -3.74
N GLY A 35 13.90 -13.53 -4.44
CA GLY A 35 14.34 -13.69 -5.82
C GLY A 35 13.68 -12.72 -6.82
N LEU A 36 12.53 -12.12 -6.46
CA LEU A 36 11.80 -11.16 -7.30
C LEU A 36 12.17 -9.69 -7.00
N LEU A 37 12.91 -9.43 -5.93
CA LEU A 37 13.32 -8.09 -5.53
C LEU A 37 14.51 -7.60 -6.36
N ASP A 38 14.38 -6.38 -6.90
CA ASP A 38 15.51 -5.61 -7.40
C ASP A 38 16.49 -5.30 -6.26
N ARG A 39 17.70 -4.86 -6.61
CA ARG A 39 18.77 -4.58 -5.63
C ARG A 39 18.29 -3.64 -4.50
N ARG A 40 17.59 -2.57 -4.86
CA ARG A 40 17.12 -1.55 -3.90
C ARG A 40 16.05 -2.12 -2.99
N MET A 41 15.10 -2.88 -3.52
CA MET A 41 14.06 -3.50 -2.71
C MET A 41 14.62 -4.58 -1.78
N ARG A 42 15.71 -5.27 -2.16
CA ARG A 42 16.45 -6.14 -1.24
C ARG A 42 17.04 -5.36 -0.08
N GLU A 43 17.65 -4.21 -0.34
CA GLU A 43 18.18 -3.34 0.74
C GLU A 43 17.06 -2.89 1.70
N VAL A 44 15.88 -2.54 1.18
CA VAL A 44 14.69 -2.20 2.00
C VAL A 44 14.20 -3.42 2.80
N HIS A 45 14.25 -4.62 2.21
CA HIS A 45 13.88 -5.87 2.86
C HIS A 45 14.83 -6.26 3.98
N GLU A 46 16.14 -6.25 3.72
CA GLU A 46 17.19 -6.54 4.70
C GLU A 46 17.18 -5.54 5.86
N ALA A 47 16.75 -4.30 5.62
CA ALA A 47 16.55 -3.29 6.66
C ALA A 47 15.29 -3.53 7.53
N GLY A 48 14.46 -4.52 7.23
CA GLY A 48 13.20 -4.80 7.94
C GLY A 48 12.08 -3.79 7.64
N LEU A 49 12.21 -3.02 6.56
CA LEU A 49 11.31 -1.93 6.17
C LEU A 49 10.32 -2.35 5.07
N TYR A 50 10.49 -3.54 4.51
CA TYR A 50 9.56 -4.15 3.56
C TYR A 50 8.68 -5.19 4.26
N ALA A 51 7.38 -5.10 4.01
CA ALA A 51 6.41 -6.14 4.34
C ALA A 51 5.71 -6.62 3.07
N ARG A 52 5.42 -7.91 3.01
CA ARG A 52 4.74 -8.52 1.88
C ARG A 52 3.28 -8.79 2.23
N LEU A 53 2.38 -8.34 1.38
CA LEU A 53 1.00 -8.82 1.32
C LEU A 53 0.93 -9.92 0.27
N ALA A 54 1.03 -11.17 0.72
CA ALA A 54 0.99 -12.33 -0.17
C ALA A 54 -0.45 -12.58 -0.63
N VAL A 55 -0.65 -12.64 -1.95
CA VAL A 55 -1.93 -12.95 -2.58
C VAL A 55 -1.74 -13.96 -3.69
N ASP A 56 -2.71 -14.84 -3.83
CA ASP A 56 -2.81 -15.84 -4.89
C ASP A 56 -4.23 -15.83 -5.41
N ARG A 57 -4.41 -15.65 -6.73
CA ARG A 57 -5.71 -15.70 -7.42
C ARG A 57 -6.83 -14.88 -6.74
N TRP A 58 -6.53 -13.63 -6.40
CA TRP A 58 -7.50 -12.73 -5.76
C TRP A 58 -8.54 -12.17 -6.76
N PRO A 59 -9.82 -11.98 -6.41
CA PRO A 59 -10.47 -12.38 -5.16
C PRO A 59 -10.79 -13.88 -5.12
N SER A 60 -11.01 -14.41 -3.91
CA SER A 60 -11.56 -15.76 -3.75
C SER A 60 -12.99 -15.82 -4.32
N ALA A 61 -13.43 -17.01 -4.73
CA ALA A 61 -14.76 -17.20 -5.31
C ALA A 61 -15.90 -16.69 -4.40
N GLU A 62 -15.78 -16.94 -3.09
CA GLU A 62 -16.75 -16.52 -2.07
C GLU A 62 -16.87 -14.99 -1.95
N ARG A 63 -15.78 -14.27 -2.20
CA ARG A 63 -15.71 -12.81 -2.06
C ARG A 63 -15.79 -12.06 -3.38
N HIS A 64 -15.83 -12.78 -4.51
CA HIS A 64 -15.78 -12.21 -5.86
C HIS A 64 -16.84 -11.14 -6.07
N VAL A 65 -18.10 -11.43 -5.74
CA VAL A 65 -19.22 -10.47 -5.93
C VAL A 65 -19.03 -9.21 -5.07
N GLU A 66 -18.67 -9.38 -3.79
CA GLU A 66 -18.42 -8.25 -2.87
C GLU A 66 -17.29 -7.36 -3.40
N MET A 67 -16.17 -7.97 -3.77
CA MET A 67 -14.98 -7.26 -4.25
C MET A 67 -15.21 -6.58 -5.60
N MET A 68 -15.97 -7.19 -6.49
CA MET A 68 -16.39 -6.56 -7.75
C MET A 68 -17.32 -5.37 -7.53
N GLY A 69 -18.23 -5.47 -6.56
CA GLY A 69 -19.07 -4.35 -6.15
C GLY A 69 -18.23 -3.16 -5.69
N LEU A 70 -17.29 -3.40 -4.77
CA LEU A 70 -16.39 -2.36 -4.27
C LEU A 70 -15.48 -1.79 -5.37
N LEU A 71 -14.93 -2.65 -6.23
CA LEU A 71 -14.12 -2.21 -7.36
C LEU A 71 -14.93 -1.33 -8.31
N GLY A 72 -16.17 -1.73 -8.64
CA GLY A 72 -17.08 -0.93 -9.44
C GLY A 72 -17.38 0.44 -8.83
N GLU A 73 -17.55 0.51 -7.51
CA GLU A 73 -17.75 1.78 -6.81
C GLU A 73 -16.54 2.71 -6.87
N LEU A 74 -15.32 2.17 -6.83
CA LEU A 74 -14.09 2.95 -6.95
C LEU A 74 -13.88 3.43 -8.37
N LEU A 75 -14.02 2.54 -9.35
CA LEU A 75 -13.88 2.87 -10.77
C LEU A 75 -14.92 3.91 -11.20
N GLY A 76 -16.16 3.83 -10.69
CA GLY A 76 -17.22 4.80 -10.99
C GLY A 76 -16.97 6.23 -10.48
N ARG A 77 -15.90 6.47 -9.69
CA ARG A 77 -15.50 7.82 -9.23
C ARG A 77 -14.41 8.43 -10.11
N ILE A 78 -13.86 7.68 -11.05
CA ILE A 78 -12.74 8.09 -11.87
C ILE A 78 -13.28 8.48 -13.25
N PRO A 79 -12.84 9.61 -13.83
CA PRO A 79 -13.19 9.97 -15.20
C PRO A 79 -12.90 8.83 -16.18
N VAL A 80 -13.81 8.61 -17.13
CA VAL A 80 -13.70 7.50 -18.09
C VAL A 80 -12.41 7.55 -18.90
N ASP A 81 -11.89 8.74 -19.16
CA ASP A 81 -10.63 8.97 -19.90
C ASP A 81 -9.40 8.54 -19.09
N ASP A 82 -9.48 8.50 -17.75
CA ASP A 82 -8.39 8.01 -16.89
C ASP A 82 -8.45 6.48 -16.69
N LEU A 83 -9.63 5.90 -16.96
CA LEU A 83 -9.84 4.44 -16.94
C LEU A 83 -9.34 3.77 -18.22
N HIS A 84 -9.33 4.50 -19.33
CA HIS A 84 -8.96 3.99 -20.65
C HIS A 84 -7.73 4.70 -21.20
N GLY A 85 -6.70 3.96 -21.61
CA GLY A 85 -5.50 4.53 -22.21
C GLY A 85 -4.35 4.75 -21.21
N GLY A 86 -3.12 4.66 -21.74
CA GLY A 86 -1.90 4.74 -20.92
C GLY A 86 -1.41 3.38 -20.39
N ALA A 87 -1.40 2.35 -21.24
CA ALA A 87 -0.89 1.04 -20.87
C ALA A 87 0.64 1.06 -20.72
N SER A 88 1.13 1.12 -19.49
CA SER A 88 2.56 0.85 -19.19
C SER A 88 2.78 -0.14 -18.05
N GLU A 89 1.74 -0.60 -17.36
CA GLU A 89 1.92 -1.36 -16.13
C GLU A 89 1.34 -2.77 -16.22
N ARG A 90 2.21 -3.75 -15.98
CA ARG A 90 1.92 -5.18 -16.12
C ARG A 90 1.57 -5.77 -14.75
N PHE A 91 0.41 -6.39 -14.65
CA PHE A 91 0.09 -7.29 -13.54
C PHE A 91 0.48 -8.72 -13.89
N TYR A 92 1.06 -9.43 -12.90
CA TYR A 92 1.17 -10.88 -12.98
C TYR A 92 -0.23 -11.47 -12.79
N ASP A 93 -0.68 -12.25 -13.78
CA ASP A 93 -1.98 -12.93 -13.77
C ASP A 93 -2.16 -13.84 -12.55
N SER A 94 -1.07 -14.44 -12.04
CA SER A 94 -1.09 -15.29 -10.85
C SER A 94 -1.63 -14.61 -9.59
N LYS A 95 -1.62 -13.27 -9.53
CA LYS A 95 -2.16 -12.50 -8.40
C LYS A 95 -3.67 -12.36 -8.45
N ILE A 96 -4.28 -12.50 -9.62
CA ILE A 96 -5.66 -12.12 -9.90
C ILE A 96 -6.43 -13.34 -10.40
N SER A 97 -7.69 -13.51 -9.96
CA SER A 97 -8.54 -14.60 -10.41
C SER A 97 -8.88 -14.42 -11.89
N GLN A 98 -9.00 -15.53 -12.63
CA GLN A 98 -9.39 -15.49 -14.05
C GLN A 98 -10.78 -14.89 -14.26
N ALA A 99 -11.67 -15.03 -13.26
CA ALA A 99 -12.98 -14.39 -13.28
C ALA A 99 -12.86 -12.85 -13.27
N LEU A 100 -12.02 -12.29 -12.40
CA LEU A 100 -11.76 -10.84 -12.37
C LEU A 100 -11.05 -10.35 -13.64
N VAL A 101 -10.10 -11.12 -14.17
CA VAL A 101 -9.48 -10.82 -15.47
C VAL A 101 -10.54 -10.73 -16.57
N GLY A 102 -11.42 -11.74 -16.68
CA GLY A 102 -12.50 -11.75 -17.66
C GLY A 102 -13.45 -10.57 -17.53
N GLU A 103 -13.79 -10.17 -16.31
CA GLU A 103 -14.65 -9.00 -16.07
C GLU A 103 -13.98 -7.68 -16.44
N LEU A 104 -12.70 -7.49 -16.11
CA LEU A 104 -11.97 -6.27 -16.47
C LEU A 104 -11.85 -6.13 -17.99
N VAL A 105 -11.56 -7.23 -18.69
CA VAL A 105 -11.48 -7.26 -20.15
C VAL A 105 -12.86 -7.02 -20.78
N ALA A 106 -13.90 -7.69 -20.29
CA ALA A 106 -15.27 -7.54 -20.82
C ALA A 106 -15.82 -6.11 -20.67
N ARG A 107 -15.36 -5.37 -19.65
CA ARG A 107 -15.72 -3.97 -19.41
C ARG A 107 -14.80 -2.95 -20.07
N GLY A 108 -13.76 -3.41 -20.79
CA GLY A 108 -12.80 -2.53 -21.48
C GLY A 108 -11.74 -1.90 -20.58
N PHE A 109 -11.66 -2.29 -19.31
CA PHE A 109 -10.68 -1.75 -18.35
C PHE A 109 -9.30 -2.42 -18.43
N ALA A 110 -9.21 -3.54 -19.14
CA ALA A 110 -7.97 -4.28 -19.29
C ALA A 110 -7.80 -4.89 -20.68
N GLU A 111 -6.55 -5.05 -21.08
CA GLU A 111 -6.13 -5.89 -22.20
C GLU A 111 -5.35 -7.08 -21.64
N PHE A 112 -5.58 -8.28 -22.18
CA PHE A 112 -4.86 -9.49 -21.78
C PHE A 112 -3.99 -9.98 -22.95
N ASP A 113 -2.68 -10.05 -22.73
CA ASP A 113 -1.69 -10.44 -23.72
C ASP A 113 -0.64 -11.35 -23.09
N GLU A 114 -0.39 -12.53 -23.68
CA GLU A 114 0.65 -13.47 -23.27
C GLU A 114 0.82 -13.64 -21.73
N SER A 115 -0.26 -13.95 -21.00
CA SER A 115 -0.31 -14.09 -19.51
C SER A 115 -0.19 -12.79 -18.69
N ARG A 116 -0.32 -11.63 -19.34
CA ARG A 116 -0.15 -10.33 -18.69
C ARG A 116 -1.41 -9.50 -18.86
N LEU A 117 -1.88 -8.99 -17.72
CA LEU A 117 -2.95 -8.03 -17.69
C LEU A 117 -2.36 -6.62 -17.78
N ARG A 118 -2.76 -5.86 -18.81
CA ARG A 118 -2.44 -4.45 -18.97
C ARG A 118 -3.68 -3.64 -18.57
N VAL A 119 -3.49 -2.70 -17.66
CA VAL A 119 -4.54 -1.79 -17.16
C VAL A 119 -4.00 -0.38 -17.07
N SER A 120 -4.88 0.62 -17.01
CA SER A 120 -4.46 1.98 -16.69
C SER A 120 -3.93 2.06 -15.25
N LEU A 121 -3.12 3.07 -14.95
CA LEU A 121 -2.63 3.31 -13.58
C LEU A 121 -3.80 3.48 -12.60
N ALA A 122 -4.88 4.13 -13.02
CA ALA A 122 -6.05 4.36 -12.18
C ALA A 122 -6.72 3.03 -11.79
N VAL A 123 -6.95 2.15 -12.77
CA VAL A 123 -7.49 0.79 -12.55
C VAL A 123 -6.56 -0.02 -11.64
N GLN A 124 -5.24 0.05 -11.86
CA GLN A 124 -4.26 -0.61 -11.02
C GLN A 124 -4.35 -0.14 -9.56
N LEU A 125 -4.44 1.17 -9.31
CA LEU A 125 -4.57 1.74 -7.97
C LEU A 125 -5.86 1.30 -7.28
N CYS A 126 -6.98 1.25 -8.00
CA CYS A 126 -8.24 0.71 -7.48
C CYS A 126 -8.08 -0.76 -7.09
N LEU A 127 -7.56 -1.61 -7.97
CA LEU A 127 -7.37 -3.03 -7.70
C LEU A 127 -6.55 -3.26 -6.43
N ILE A 128 -5.43 -2.56 -6.26
CA ILE A 128 -4.59 -2.71 -5.06
C ILE A 128 -5.33 -2.26 -3.81
N SER A 129 -6.09 -1.17 -3.90
CA SER A 129 -6.84 -0.66 -2.75
C SER A 129 -7.85 -1.70 -2.28
N VAL A 130 -8.54 -2.36 -3.21
CA VAL A 130 -9.49 -3.44 -2.89
C VAL A 130 -8.75 -4.68 -2.39
N VAL A 131 -7.66 -5.10 -3.03
CA VAL A 131 -6.84 -6.25 -2.59
C VAL A 131 -6.29 -6.01 -1.17
N ALA A 132 -5.75 -4.82 -0.93
CA ALA A 132 -5.20 -4.44 0.36
C ALA A 132 -6.29 -4.47 1.43
N ARG A 133 -7.47 -3.88 1.15
CA ARG A 133 -8.64 -3.95 2.03
C ARG A 133 -8.96 -5.39 2.41
N ASP A 134 -9.14 -6.21 1.38
CA ASP A 134 -9.61 -7.58 1.51
C ASP A 134 -8.62 -8.44 2.32
N THR A 135 -7.34 -8.30 2.00
CA THR A 135 -6.28 -9.14 2.56
C THR A 135 -5.82 -8.65 3.93
N VAL A 136 -5.97 -7.37 4.25
CA VAL A 136 -5.60 -6.79 5.55
C VAL A 136 -6.76 -6.84 6.54
N ALA A 137 -8.01 -6.95 6.08
CA ALA A 137 -9.16 -7.10 6.94
C ALA A 137 -8.95 -8.25 7.94
N GLY A 138 -8.92 -7.92 9.24
CA GLY A 138 -8.72 -8.90 10.32
C GLY A 138 -7.27 -9.24 10.66
N ARG A 139 -6.27 -8.68 9.96
CA ARG A 139 -4.84 -8.96 10.20
C ARG A 139 -4.17 -7.86 11.03
N ALA A 140 -4.13 -8.09 12.34
CA ALA A 140 -3.57 -7.13 13.30
C ALA A 140 -2.10 -6.77 13.02
N GLU A 141 -1.34 -7.66 12.38
CA GLU A 141 0.06 -7.45 12.02
C GLU A 141 0.29 -6.33 10.99
N PHE A 142 -0.75 -5.96 10.22
CA PHE A 142 -0.68 -4.88 9.25
C PHE A 142 -1.19 -3.53 9.80
N GLY A 143 -1.93 -3.55 10.92
CA GLY A 143 -2.31 -2.38 11.74
C GLY A 143 -3.02 -1.22 11.01
N VAL A 144 -3.51 -0.24 11.78
CA VAL A 144 -3.84 1.09 11.25
C VAL A 144 -2.60 1.94 11.45
N LEU A 145 -1.92 2.30 10.36
CA LEU A 145 -0.60 2.94 10.45
C LEU A 145 -0.57 4.22 9.65
N HIS A 146 -0.75 5.34 10.34
CA HIS A 146 -0.79 6.69 9.78
C HIS A 146 0.58 7.15 9.30
N PRO A 147 0.64 8.03 8.27
CA PRO A 147 1.89 8.65 7.88
C PRO A 147 2.43 9.53 9.01
N HIS A 148 3.72 9.42 9.28
CA HIS A 148 4.51 10.33 10.13
C HIS A 148 4.69 11.65 9.39
N THR A 149 3.68 12.52 9.43
CA THR A 149 3.66 13.80 8.71
C THR A 149 3.26 14.94 9.63
N ASP A 150 3.95 16.06 9.50
CA ASP A 150 3.59 17.37 10.09
C ASP A 150 2.59 18.15 9.21
N SER A 151 2.48 17.79 7.92
CA SER A 151 1.44 18.31 7.03
C SER A 151 0.04 17.96 7.56
N ARG A 152 -0.66 18.99 8.07
CA ARG A 152 -2.04 18.88 8.57
C ARG A 152 -3.03 18.40 7.49
N ALA A 153 -2.75 18.70 6.21
CA ALA A 153 -3.55 18.23 5.10
C ALA A 153 -3.36 16.72 4.88
N ALA A 154 -2.13 16.24 4.79
CA ALA A 154 -1.83 14.81 4.64
C ALA A 154 -2.29 14.00 5.86
N PHE A 155 -2.16 14.57 7.07
CA PHE A 155 -2.70 13.97 8.29
C PHE A 155 -4.22 13.80 8.19
N ARG A 156 -4.98 14.86 7.89
CA ARG A 156 -6.44 14.78 7.75
C ARG A 156 -6.85 13.77 6.67
N PHE A 157 -6.26 13.84 5.48
CA PHE A 157 -6.55 12.88 4.40
C PHE A 157 -6.25 11.43 4.79
N ALA A 158 -5.18 11.18 5.56
CA ALA A 158 -4.86 9.82 6.01
C ALA A 158 -5.76 9.28 7.13
N HIS A 159 -6.54 10.14 7.78
CA HIS A 159 -7.40 9.77 8.92
C HIS A 159 -8.88 9.91 8.61
N GLU A 160 -9.26 10.74 7.65
CA GLU A 160 -10.65 11.10 7.35
C GLU A 160 -10.96 10.66 5.91
N VAL A 161 -11.77 9.60 5.78
CA VAL A 161 -12.27 9.12 4.49
C VAL A 161 -13.65 9.75 4.25
N PRO A 162 -13.91 10.35 3.07
CA PRO A 162 -15.23 10.84 2.73
C PRO A 162 -16.23 9.67 2.68
N ALA A 163 -17.24 9.67 3.55
CA ALA A 163 -18.35 8.75 3.43
C ALA A 163 -19.34 9.21 2.36
N ARG A 164 -20.13 8.27 1.81
CA ARG A 164 -21.30 8.61 0.99
C ARG A 164 -22.20 9.56 1.79
N GLY A 165 -22.52 10.72 1.23
CA GLY A 165 -23.36 11.76 1.87
C GLY A 165 -22.61 12.93 2.49
N GLY A 166 -21.30 13.09 2.24
CA GLY A 166 -20.53 14.27 2.67
C GLY A 166 -20.09 14.28 4.14
N ALA A 167 -20.41 13.23 4.89
CA ALA A 167 -19.89 13.02 6.23
C ALA A 167 -18.46 12.46 6.17
N TRP A 168 -17.56 12.97 7.01
CA TRP A 168 -16.22 12.41 7.16
C TRP A 168 -16.27 11.25 8.16
N ARG A 169 -15.62 10.12 7.84
CA ARG A 169 -15.45 8.99 8.76
C ARG A 169 -13.98 8.73 9.00
N SER A 170 -13.63 8.35 10.23
CA SER A 170 -12.30 7.81 10.48
C SER A 170 -12.17 6.46 9.77
N GLY A 171 -11.32 6.42 8.74
CA GLY A 171 -11.09 5.25 7.91
C GLY A 171 -9.62 4.85 7.95
N PRO A 172 -9.29 3.59 7.67
CA PRO A 172 -7.90 3.18 7.67
C PRO A 172 -7.15 3.81 6.48
N CYS A 173 -5.99 4.39 6.76
CA CYS A 173 -5.16 5.19 5.84
C CYS A 173 -4.79 4.53 4.49
N TRP A 174 -5.03 3.23 4.31
CA TRP A 174 -4.78 2.52 3.06
C TRP A 174 -5.84 2.81 1.98
N GLU A 175 -6.94 3.47 2.32
CA GLU A 175 -7.97 3.93 1.38
C GLU A 175 -7.62 5.24 0.68
N VAL A 176 -6.51 5.91 1.06
CA VAL A 176 -6.19 7.26 0.59
C VAL A 176 -4.77 7.34 0.04
N ASN A 177 -4.64 7.74 -1.23
CA ASN A 177 -3.34 8.05 -1.82
C ASN A 177 -2.84 9.42 -1.31
N VAL A 178 -2.22 9.43 -0.14
CA VAL A 178 -1.58 10.63 0.42
C VAL A 178 -0.20 10.92 -0.18
N GLY A 179 0.31 10.06 -1.08
CA GLY A 179 1.64 10.23 -1.68
C GLY A 179 1.79 11.56 -2.41
N ALA A 180 0.74 12.07 -3.06
CA ALA A 180 0.77 13.37 -3.72
C ALA A 180 0.82 14.57 -2.74
N LEU A 181 0.44 14.38 -1.48
CA LEU A 181 0.41 15.41 -0.45
C LEU A 181 1.67 15.43 0.42
N LEU A 182 2.54 14.43 0.27
CA LEU A 182 3.76 14.27 1.05
C LEU A 182 4.97 14.75 0.24
N PRO A 183 5.84 15.59 0.82
CA PRO A 183 7.02 16.07 0.12
C PRO A 183 7.90 14.91 -0.34
N VAL A 184 8.27 14.87 -1.62
CA VAL A 184 9.27 13.92 -2.13
C VAL A 184 10.65 14.56 -1.97
N PRO A 185 11.65 13.86 -1.42
CA PRO A 185 13.02 14.35 -1.40
C PRO A 185 13.49 14.75 -2.79
N ALA A 186 14.37 15.75 -2.84
CA ALA A 186 15.09 16.04 -4.06
C ALA A 186 15.86 14.81 -4.55
N HIS A 187 16.03 14.70 -5.88
CA HIS A 187 16.56 13.52 -6.57
C HIS A 187 18.02 13.20 -6.20
N ASP A 188 18.73 14.15 -5.61
CA ASP A 188 20.10 14.04 -5.09
C ASP A 188 20.17 13.40 -3.69
N VAL A 189 19.03 13.22 -3.00
CA VAL A 189 18.98 12.55 -1.70
C VAL A 189 19.04 11.03 -1.89
N GLY A 190 20.26 10.50 -1.77
CA GLY A 190 20.53 9.06 -1.85
C GLY A 190 19.79 8.24 -0.78
N LEU A 191 19.42 7.01 -1.14
CA LEU A 191 18.71 6.07 -0.27
C LEU A 191 19.46 5.78 1.03
N ASP A 192 20.79 5.77 1.03
CA ASP A 192 21.61 5.53 2.24
C ASP A 192 21.35 6.58 3.32
N ARG A 193 21.18 7.85 2.93
CA ARG A 193 20.84 8.93 3.88
C ARG A 193 19.45 8.74 4.47
N VAL A 194 18.49 8.35 3.64
CA VAL A 194 17.10 8.13 4.06
C VAL A 194 17.03 6.91 5.00
N SER A 195 17.59 5.77 4.58
CA SER A 195 17.69 4.55 5.38
C SER A 195 18.43 4.77 6.70
N GLY A 196 19.50 5.55 6.71
CA GLY A 196 20.21 5.95 7.93
C GLY A 196 19.34 6.76 8.89
N ALA A 197 18.52 7.69 8.38
CA ALA A 197 17.57 8.45 9.19
C ALA A 197 16.48 7.56 9.80
N VAL A 198 15.95 6.61 9.03
CA VAL A 198 14.94 5.64 9.51
C VAL A 198 15.52 4.75 10.61
N ARG A 199 16.74 4.24 10.44
CA ARG A 199 17.41 3.42 11.47
C ARG A 199 17.62 4.18 12.78
N ARG A 200 18.04 5.45 12.71
CA ARG A 200 18.16 6.32 13.89
C ARG A 200 16.80 6.53 14.58
N ARG A 201 15.73 6.74 13.82
CA ARG A 201 14.36 6.86 14.35
C ARG A 201 13.89 5.56 15.02
N ALA A 202 14.15 4.40 14.42
CA ALA A 202 13.81 3.11 14.99
C ALA A 202 14.56 2.84 16.30
N ALA A 203 15.87 3.16 16.35
CA ALA A 203 16.68 3.04 17.55
C ALA A 203 16.18 3.94 18.70
N ALA A 204 15.81 5.19 18.39
CA ALA A 204 15.24 6.12 19.37
C ALA A 204 13.90 5.63 19.96
N ARG A 205 13.09 4.88 19.19
CA ARG A 205 11.83 4.28 19.67
C ARG A 205 12.02 3.02 20.51
N GLY A 206 13.08 2.24 20.23
CA GLY A 206 13.42 1.04 21.00
C GLY A 206 14.02 1.31 22.38
N GLY A 207 14.73 2.43 22.56
CA GLY A 207 15.38 2.79 23.83
C GLY A 207 14.46 3.30 24.93
N GLY A 208 13.20 3.63 24.64
CA GLY A 208 12.28 4.29 25.60
C GLY A 208 11.49 3.36 26.52
N ARG A 209 11.61 2.02 26.39
CA ARG A 209 10.77 1.06 27.14
C ARG A 209 11.43 0.38 28.35
N SER A 210 12.67 0.74 28.71
CA SER A 210 13.44 0.07 29.78
C SER A 210 13.52 0.84 31.12
N GLY A 211 12.73 1.87 31.35
CA GLY A 211 12.94 2.78 32.49
C GLY A 211 11.69 3.24 33.23
N ARG A 212 10.87 2.32 33.75
CA ARG A 212 9.95 2.64 34.88
C ARG A 212 9.44 1.37 35.58
N ALA A 213 10.35 0.71 36.30
CA ALA A 213 9.98 -0.13 37.44
C ALA A 213 10.77 0.42 38.63
N GLY A 214 10.08 1.12 39.54
CA GLY A 214 10.73 1.80 40.66
C GLY A 214 9.75 2.53 41.56
N SER A 215 9.24 1.79 42.54
CA SER A 215 8.82 2.20 43.90
C SER A 215 7.76 3.28 44.10
N SER A 216 6.65 2.87 44.74
CA SER A 216 6.01 3.51 45.91
C SER A 216 4.71 2.73 46.16
N GLY A 217 4.46 2.05 47.28
CA GLY A 217 4.67 2.46 48.66
C GLY A 217 3.28 2.47 49.31
N ALA A 218 2.86 1.35 49.88
CA ALA A 218 1.59 1.22 50.58
C ALA A 218 1.71 1.79 52.00
N PRO A 219 0.74 2.60 52.49
CA PRO A 219 0.55 2.77 53.91
C PRO A 219 -0.59 1.88 54.43
N ARG A 220 -0.40 1.43 55.67
CA ARG A 220 -1.36 0.72 56.51
C ARG A 220 -2.49 1.63 56.97
#